data_AF-A0A2P8PTE6-F1
#
_entry.id   AF-A0A2P8PTE6-F1
#
_cell.length_a   1.000
_cell.length_b   1.000
_cell.length_c   1.000
_cell.angle_alpha   90.00
_cell.angle_beta   90.00
_cell.angle_gamma   90.00
#
_symmetry.space_group_name_H-M   'P 1'
#
loop_
_entity.id
_entity.type
_entity.pdbx_description
1 polymer ?
#
loop_
_entity_poly.entity_id
_entity_poly.type
_entity_poly.pdbx_seq_one_letter_code
_entity_poly.pdbx_strand_id
1 'polypeptide(L)'
;MTVHATINWRPFLLRWSGEWADSLPSATALSAGNEAARQGRWLGFPPASEELIVAMEERLGRRMPPSYREFLKVSDGWRHAGGFVSLLAGTTAAHWHDNASGLADTFEEYLDEDAGPEERQEADIWRRGLQLDVESDITYVLLDPEDVGEDGEWAVYTWASWRAEAPERYTNFYEFMRDMFREFHSLHARPADGAPVFANDTTREMDAVVEQARLDALRGDWERAVEALDEARAYGRPRATGLGDQIRRLLGQTYTVYFQDLVTDPQYAPDFLPALVAEHAEHRYRDDSTLMFHLRGADEDLVSLAYATLEQVRDGTYRYTATGPFGEAVERAREQAQRADSDAAWNTLRDALPQWEPLGPDHLAPLGWVADPLLCPLLTPERGRELLSIARGRENR
;
A
#
# COMPACT_ATOMS: atom_id res chain seq x y z
N MET A 1 25.25 2.48 17.86
CA MET A 1 24.59 3.71 18.37
C MET A 1 23.28 3.83 17.63
N THR A 2 22.25 3.18 18.17
CA THR A 2 20.92 3.13 17.56
C THR A 2 20.24 4.47 17.84
N VAL A 3 19.90 5.18 16.77
CA VAL A 3 19.15 6.44 16.85
C VAL A 3 17.72 6.06 17.22
N HIS A 4 17.37 6.09 18.51
CA HIS A 4 15.97 6.21 18.90
C HIS A 4 15.51 7.58 18.42
N ALA A 5 14.90 7.65 17.24
CA ALA A 5 14.10 8.80 16.88
C ALA A 5 13.03 8.92 17.99
N THR A 6 13.18 9.92 18.85
CA THR A 6 12.26 10.12 19.98
C THR A 6 10.84 10.21 19.43
N ILE A 7 10.01 9.20 19.73
CA ILE A 7 8.63 9.14 19.25
C ILE A 7 7.87 10.33 19.84
N ASN A 8 7.49 11.28 18.98
CA ASN A 8 6.75 12.46 19.40
C ASN A 8 5.24 12.19 19.30
N TRP A 9 4.70 11.47 20.29
CA TRP A 9 3.28 11.10 20.35
C TRP A 9 2.35 12.30 20.30
N ARG A 10 2.61 13.37 21.06
CA ARG A 10 1.66 14.47 21.18
C ARG A 10 1.38 15.22 19.86
N PRO A 11 2.39 15.67 19.08
CA PRO A 11 2.13 16.25 17.76
C PRO A 11 1.41 15.30 16.80
N PHE A 12 1.79 14.01 16.79
CA PHE A 12 1.16 13.00 15.94
C PHE A 12 -0.33 12.82 16.27
N LEU A 13 -0.68 12.64 17.54
CA LEU A 13 -2.06 12.46 17.98
C LEU A 13 -2.91 13.74 17.82
N LEU A 14 -2.31 14.93 17.98
CA LEU A 14 -2.99 16.20 17.72
C LEU A 14 -3.34 16.37 16.24
N ARG A 15 -2.40 16.01 15.35
CA ARG A 15 -2.64 16.02 13.91
C ARG A 15 -3.78 15.09 13.53
N TRP A 16 -3.71 13.84 13.97
CA TRP A 16 -4.77 12.86 13.72
C TRP A 16 -6.13 13.33 14.24
N SER A 17 -6.20 13.83 15.48
CA SER A 17 -7.45 14.33 16.05
C SER A 17 -8.05 15.49 15.24
N GLY A 18 -7.21 16.39 14.73
CA GLY A 18 -7.65 17.49 13.89
C GLY A 18 -8.21 17.01 12.54
N GLU A 19 -7.46 16.13 11.87
CA GLU A 19 -7.84 15.61 10.55
C GLU A 19 -9.09 14.74 10.60
N TRP A 20 -9.27 13.96 11.68
CA TRP A 20 -10.52 13.23 11.93
C TRP A 20 -11.70 14.17 12.21
N ALA A 21 -11.51 15.22 13.00
CA ALA A 21 -12.58 16.18 13.28
C ALA A 21 -13.05 16.91 12.00
N ASP A 22 -12.15 17.12 11.05
CA ASP A 22 -12.44 17.74 9.75
C ASP A 22 -13.01 16.76 8.71
N SER A 23 -12.83 15.46 8.89
CA SER A 23 -13.33 14.44 7.93
C SER A 23 -14.84 14.20 8.05
N LEU A 24 -15.43 14.47 9.21
CA LEU A 24 -16.83 14.16 9.49
C LEU A 24 -17.79 15.19 8.87
N PRO A 25 -18.77 14.76 8.06
CA PRO A 25 -19.83 15.63 7.59
C PRO A 25 -20.58 16.31 8.75
N SER A 26 -21.00 17.56 8.55
CA SER A 26 -21.71 18.34 9.58
C SER A 26 -23.05 17.76 10.01
N ALA A 27 -23.63 16.85 9.22
CA ALA A 27 -24.91 16.20 9.47
C ALA A 27 -24.78 14.77 10.03
N THR A 28 -23.57 14.29 10.32
CA THR A 28 -23.37 12.93 10.84
C THR A 28 -23.85 12.83 12.29
N ALA A 29 -24.79 11.93 12.56
CA ALA A 29 -25.21 11.62 13.92
C ALA A 29 -24.09 10.86 14.65
N LEU A 30 -23.40 11.54 15.56
CA LEU A 30 -22.32 10.98 16.36
C LEU A 30 -22.82 10.58 17.75
N SER A 31 -22.17 9.58 18.36
CA SER A 31 -22.34 9.32 19.79
C SER A 31 -21.90 10.55 20.60
N ALA A 32 -22.42 10.71 21.82
CA ALA A 32 -22.06 11.86 22.67
C ALA A 32 -20.53 11.97 22.90
N GLY A 33 -19.83 10.82 23.01
CA GLY A 33 -18.38 10.78 23.13
C GLY A 33 -17.65 11.27 21.86
N ASN A 34 -18.12 10.86 20.68
CA ASN A 34 -17.55 11.29 19.41
C ASN A 34 -17.81 12.79 19.15
N GLU A 35 -18.98 13.30 19.52
CA GLU A 35 -19.29 14.72 19.39
C GLU A 35 -18.40 15.58 20.31
N ALA A 36 -18.17 15.14 21.56
CA ALA A 36 -17.25 15.80 22.47
C ALA A 36 -15.79 15.79 21.94
N ALA A 37 -15.34 14.65 21.40
CA ALA A 37 -14.02 14.52 20.78
C ALA A 37 -13.85 15.44 19.57
N ARG A 38 -14.88 15.55 18.73
CA ARG A 38 -14.92 16.44 17.56
C ARG A 38 -14.84 17.90 17.96
N GLN A 39 -15.66 18.33 18.93
CA GLN A 39 -15.65 19.71 19.43
C GLN A 39 -14.32 20.07 20.13
N GLY A 40 -13.77 19.13 20.90
CA GLY A 40 -12.47 19.29 21.56
C GLY A 40 -11.26 19.13 20.64
N ARG A 41 -11.48 18.68 19.40
CA ARG A 41 -10.43 18.26 18.44
C ARG A 41 -9.38 17.35 19.08
N TRP A 42 -9.85 16.40 19.87
CA TRP A 42 -9.02 15.44 20.60
C TRP A 42 -9.71 14.09 20.67
N LEU A 43 -9.14 13.10 19.99
CA LEU A 43 -9.60 11.70 20.00
C LEU A 43 -9.19 10.95 21.26
N GLY A 44 -8.11 11.40 21.90
CA GLY A 44 -7.56 10.77 23.08
C GLY A 44 -8.37 11.03 24.36
N PHE A 45 -7.85 10.49 25.44
CA PHE A 45 -8.35 10.67 26.80
C PHE A 45 -7.34 11.50 27.61
N PRO A 46 -7.68 11.92 28.84
CA PRO A 46 -6.68 12.50 29.73
C PRO A 46 -5.44 11.59 29.84
N PRO A 47 -4.23 12.15 29.95
CA PRO A 47 -3.01 11.37 30.06
C PRO A 47 -3.01 10.54 31.35
N ALA A 48 -2.48 9.32 31.28
CA ALA A 48 -2.25 8.48 32.44
C ALA A 48 -1.08 9.04 33.25
N SER A 49 -1.25 9.12 34.57
CA SER A 49 -0.13 9.43 35.45
C SER A 49 0.80 8.22 35.56
N GLU A 50 2.05 8.45 35.98
CA GLU A 50 3.02 7.37 36.17
C GLU A 50 2.51 6.33 37.17
N GLU A 51 1.76 6.75 38.19
CA GLU A 51 1.16 5.87 39.20
C GLU A 51 0.10 4.94 38.59
N LEU A 52 -0.73 5.43 37.67
CA LEU A 52 -1.73 4.59 36.99
C LEU A 52 -1.07 3.57 36.07
N ILE A 53 -0.02 3.97 35.37
CA ILE A 53 0.75 3.08 34.50
C ILE A 53 1.43 1.99 35.34
N VAL A 54 2.09 2.36 36.43
CA VAL A 54 2.72 1.37 37.34
C VAL A 54 1.68 0.44 37.95
N ALA A 55 0.53 0.96 38.38
CA ALA A 55 -0.55 0.12 38.91
C ALA A 55 -1.09 -0.88 37.86
N MET A 56 -1.18 -0.47 36.59
CA MET A 56 -1.51 -1.39 35.49
C MET A 56 -0.44 -2.46 35.33
N GLU A 57 0.84 -2.08 35.31
CA GLU A 57 1.96 -3.03 35.17
C GLU A 57 2.01 -4.04 36.32
N GLU A 58 1.77 -3.59 37.55
CA GLU A 58 1.66 -4.45 38.73
C GLU A 58 0.47 -5.41 38.60
N ARG A 59 -0.68 -4.92 38.13
CA ARG A 59 -1.88 -5.74 37.88
C ARG A 59 -1.65 -6.79 36.78
N LEU A 60 -0.94 -6.43 35.71
CA LEU A 60 -0.65 -7.31 34.58
C LEU A 60 0.58 -8.20 34.83
N GLY A 61 1.39 -7.90 35.85
CA GLY A 61 2.59 -8.65 36.22
C GLY A 61 3.80 -8.43 35.31
N ARG A 62 3.75 -7.45 34.40
CA ARG A 62 4.82 -7.13 33.45
C ARG A 62 4.92 -5.62 33.22
N ARG A 63 6.14 -5.16 32.96
CA ARG A 63 6.39 -3.80 32.51
C ARG A 63 5.96 -3.66 31.04
N MET A 64 5.22 -2.62 30.70
CA MET A 64 4.72 -2.39 29.35
C MET A 64 5.84 -1.96 28.40
N PRO A 65 5.69 -2.25 27.09
CA PRO A 65 6.66 -1.84 26.09
C PRO A 65 6.79 -0.29 26.04
N PRO A 66 8.01 0.24 25.81
CA PRO A 66 8.28 1.68 25.94
C PRO A 66 7.33 2.58 25.14
N SER A 67 7.03 2.24 23.89
CA SER A 67 6.18 3.04 23.02
C SER A 67 4.73 3.11 23.52
N TYR A 68 4.17 2.02 24.04
CA TYR A 68 2.83 2.00 24.66
C TYR A 68 2.82 2.80 25.97
N ARG A 69 3.88 2.69 26.78
CA ARG A 69 4.02 3.50 28.01
C ARG A 69 4.04 5.00 27.72
N GLU A 70 4.84 5.43 26.74
CA GLU A 70 4.93 6.85 26.35
C GLU A 70 3.62 7.34 25.69
N PHE A 71 2.91 6.47 24.97
CA PHE A 71 1.58 6.76 24.46
C PHE A 71 0.59 7.04 25.61
N LEU A 72 0.55 6.18 26.64
CA LEU A 72 -0.35 6.33 27.79
C LEU A 72 -0.12 7.64 28.56
N LYS A 73 1.13 8.11 28.64
CA LYS A 73 1.48 9.42 29.23
C LYS A 73 0.92 10.62 28.45
N VAL A 74 0.50 10.42 27.20
CA VAL A 74 -0.16 11.44 26.39
C VAL A 74 -1.66 11.22 26.34
N SER A 75 -2.12 9.96 26.29
CA SER A 75 -3.53 9.59 26.19
C SER A 75 -3.80 8.23 26.83
N ASP A 76 -4.64 8.18 27.86
CA ASP A 76 -5.03 6.92 28.53
C ASP A 76 -6.11 6.16 27.75
N GLY A 77 -5.74 5.66 26.57
CA GLY A 77 -6.64 5.06 25.57
C GLY A 77 -6.78 5.93 24.32
N TRP A 78 -7.42 5.41 23.27
CA TRP A 78 -7.58 6.14 21.99
C TRP A 78 -8.91 5.81 21.32
N ARG A 79 -9.53 6.80 20.68
CA ARG A 79 -10.73 6.58 19.85
C ARG A 79 -10.35 6.49 18.38
N HIS A 80 -11.05 5.63 17.63
CA HIS A 80 -10.92 5.50 16.18
C HIS A 80 -9.47 5.24 15.75
N ALA A 81 -8.88 4.17 16.28
CA ALA A 81 -7.62 3.67 15.77
C ALA A 81 -7.89 2.92 14.45
N GLY A 82 -7.55 3.56 13.33
CA GLY A 82 -7.90 3.07 12.02
C GLY A 82 -9.40 3.23 11.73
N GLY A 83 -9.95 2.32 10.94
CA GLY A 83 -11.37 2.26 10.63
C GLY A 83 -12.17 1.31 11.51
N PHE A 84 -11.51 0.33 12.15
CA PHE A 84 -12.18 -0.85 12.71
C PHE A 84 -12.04 -1.00 14.22
N VAL A 85 -11.19 -0.21 14.87
CA VAL A 85 -11.08 -0.16 16.34
C VAL A 85 -11.62 1.18 16.83
N SER A 86 -12.85 1.15 17.36
CA SER A 86 -13.55 2.34 17.88
C SER A 86 -12.93 2.83 19.20
N LEU A 87 -12.39 1.92 20.01
CA LEU A 87 -11.73 2.24 21.28
C LEU A 87 -10.55 1.31 21.55
N LEU A 88 -9.35 1.89 21.65
CA LEU A 88 -8.15 1.24 22.19
C LEU A 88 -8.02 1.45 23.69
N ALA A 89 -7.50 0.42 24.36
CA ALA A 89 -7.36 0.34 25.80
C ALA A 89 -6.35 1.35 26.35
N GLY A 90 -6.79 2.03 27.41
CA GLY A 90 -5.91 2.66 28.39
C GLY A 90 -5.54 1.71 29.53
N THR A 91 -4.97 2.27 30.59
CA THR A 91 -4.44 1.60 31.78
C THR A 91 -5.44 0.70 32.50
N THR A 92 -6.73 1.03 32.43
CA THR A 92 -7.80 0.30 33.13
C THR A 92 -8.40 -0.84 32.32
N ALA A 93 -8.39 -0.72 30.98
CA ALA A 93 -9.07 -1.66 30.09
C ALA A 93 -8.14 -2.73 29.51
N ALA A 94 -6.83 -2.49 29.49
CA ALA A 94 -5.86 -3.48 29.01
C ALA A 94 -5.87 -4.73 29.89
N HIS A 95 -6.00 -5.90 29.27
CA HIS A 95 -6.10 -7.20 29.95
C HIS A 95 -5.50 -8.32 29.07
N TRP A 96 -5.09 -9.41 29.71
CA TRP A 96 -4.66 -10.61 28.98
C TRP A 96 -5.85 -11.23 28.24
N HIS A 97 -5.68 -11.57 26.97
CA HIS A 97 -6.72 -12.17 26.15
C HIS A 97 -7.26 -13.45 26.84
N ASP A 98 -8.58 -13.54 26.94
CA ASP A 98 -9.27 -14.58 27.71
C ASP A 98 -9.85 -15.72 26.85
N ASN A 99 -9.64 -15.64 25.52
CA ASN A 99 -10.17 -16.59 24.55
C ASN A 99 -11.71 -16.73 24.57
N ALA A 100 -12.45 -15.67 24.96
CA ALA A 100 -13.90 -15.68 24.89
C ALA A 100 -14.45 -15.93 23.45
N SER A 101 -13.64 -15.60 22.44
CA SER A 101 -13.96 -15.81 21.01
C SER A 101 -13.71 -17.23 20.50
N GLY A 102 -12.99 -18.08 21.26
CA GLY A 102 -12.53 -19.40 20.81
C GLY A 102 -11.43 -19.36 19.74
N LEU A 103 -10.86 -18.18 19.45
CA LEU A 103 -9.82 -18.03 18.42
C LEU A 103 -8.53 -18.75 18.80
N ALA A 104 -8.14 -18.78 20.08
CA ALA A 104 -6.96 -19.52 20.50
C ALA A 104 -7.10 -21.02 20.18
N ASP A 105 -8.27 -21.61 20.47
CA ASP A 105 -8.52 -23.02 20.19
C ASP A 105 -8.54 -23.27 18.67
N THR A 106 -9.15 -22.35 17.91
CA THR A 106 -9.24 -22.45 16.45
C THR A 106 -7.85 -22.40 15.79
N PHE A 107 -6.98 -21.49 16.20
CA PHE A 107 -5.64 -21.37 15.65
C PHE A 107 -4.73 -22.53 16.08
N GLU A 108 -4.88 -23.04 17.30
CA GLU A 108 -4.19 -24.25 17.75
C GLU A 108 -4.59 -25.49 16.95
N GLU A 109 -5.86 -25.63 16.57
CA GLU A 109 -6.35 -26.75 15.74
C GLU A 109 -5.76 -26.73 14.31
N TYR A 110 -5.35 -25.57 13.81
CA TYR A 110 -4.70 -25.46 12.50
C TYR A 110 -3.21 -25.82 12.52
N LEU A 111 -2.60 -25.97 13.69
CA LEU A 111 -1.20 -26.40 13.79
C LEU A 111 -1.09 -27.90 13.54
N ASP A 112 -0.26 -28.30 12.58
CA ASP A 112 0.16 -29.68 12.40
C ASP A 112 1.52 -29.97 13.03
N GLU A 113 2.00 -31.22 12.91
CA GLU A 113 3.29 -31.65 13.46
C GLU A 113 4.48 -30.94 12.80
N ASP A 114 4.31 -30.48 11.55
CA ASP A 114 5.33 -29.83 10.73
C ASP A 114 5.28 -28.29 10.84
N ALA A 115 4.33 -27.73 11.60
CA ALA A 115 4.13 -26.30 11.75
C ALA A 115 5.41 -25.56 12.16
N GLY A 116 5.72 -24.52 11.39
CA GLY A 116 6.92 -23.70 11.54
C GLY A 116 6.88 -22.78 12.77
N PRO A 117 8.00 -22.12 13.10
CA PRO A 117 8.04 -21.17 14.22
C PRO A 117 7.05 -20.01 14.08
N GLU A 118 6.84 -19.52 12.86
CA GLU A 118 5.91 -18.40 12.58
C GLU A 118 4.44 -18.80 12.81
N GLU A 119 4.01 -19.95 12.28
CA GLU A 119 2.65 -20.46 12.49
C GLU A 119 2.36 -20.74 13.97
N ARG A 120 3.33 -21.30 14.70
CA ARG A 120 3.19 -21.51 16.16
C ARG A 120 3.06 -20.19 16.91
N GLN A 121 3.85 -19.19 16.52
CA GLN A 121 3.81 -17.85 17.08
C GLN A 121 2.44 -17.17 16.84
N GLU A 122 1.85 -17.35 15.66
CA GLU A 122 0.50 -16.87 15.30
C GLU A 122 -0.63 -17.53 16.10
N ALA A 123 -0.42 -18.75 16.60
CA ALA A 123 -1.36 -19.42 17.50
C ALA A 123 -1.13 -19.02 18.97
N ASP A 124 0.12 -19.01 19.42
CA ASP A 124 0.51 -18.72 20.81
C ASP A 124 0.06 -17.33 21.26
N ILE A 125 0.06 -16.34 20.36
CA ILE A 125 -0.38 -14.98 20.66
C ILE A 125 -1.81 -14.92 21.23
N TRP A 126 -2.68 -15.84 20.82
CA TRP A 126 -4.04 -15.90 21.35
C TRP A 126 -4.12 -16.43 22.79
N ARG A 127 -3.08 -17.07 23.32
CA ARG A 127 -3.05 -17.53 24.73
C ARG A 127 -2.38 -16.55 25.66
N ARG A 128 -1.43 -15.75 25.15
CA ARG A 128 -0.57 -14.88 25.97
C ARG A 128 -0.63 -13.40 25.62
N GLY A 129 -1.33 -13.02 24.57
CA GLY A 129 -1.43 -11.65 24.09
C GLY A 129 -2.12 -10.73 25.08
N LEU A 130 -1.59 -9.52 25.24
CA LEU A 130 -2.26 -8.43 25.95
C LEU A 130 -3.21 -7.73 24.98
N GLN A 131 -4.51 -7.84 25.22
CA GLN A 131 -5.55 -7.30 24.35
C GLN A 131 -5.79 -5.81 24.59
N LEU A 132 -5.84 -5.05 23.50
CA LEU A 132 -6.00 -3.60 23.50
C LEU A 132 -7.29 -3.11 22.81
N ASP A 133 -7.91 -3.90 21.94
CA ASP A 133 -9.20 -3.55 21.33
C ASP A 133 -10.33 -3.66 22.37
N VAL A 134 -10.84 -2.53 22.85
CA VAL A 134 -11.96 -2.49 23.82
C VAL A 134 -13.30 -2.52 23.09
N GLU A 135 -13.40 -1.75 22.01
CA GLU A 135 -14.54 -1.74 21.11
C GLU A 135 -14.01 -1.78 19.67
N SER A 136 -14.33 -2.84 18.93
CA SER A 136 -13.91 -3.04 17.54
C SER A 136 -15.01 -3.72 16.73
N ASP A 137 -14.93 -3.57 15.42
CA ASP A 137 -15.72 -4.36 14.49
C ASP A 137 -14.93 -5.66 14.24
N ILE A 138 -15.05 -6.66 15.12
CA ILE A 138 -14.41 -7.99 14.97
C ILE A 138 -12.91 -7.92 14.60
N THR A 139 -12.20 -6.94 15.16
CA THR A 139 -10.76 -6.73 14.97
C THR A 139 -10.06 -6.81 16.32
N TYR A 140 -9.10 -7.71 16.44
CA TYR A 140 -8.32 -7.93 17.65
C TYR A 140 -6.97 -7.23 17.51
N VAL A 141 -6.48 -6.64 18.60
CA VAL A 141 -5.17 -5.98 18.70
C VAL A 141 -4.48 -6.52 19.95
N LEU A 142 -3.45 -7.34 19.75
CA LEU A 142 -2.74 -8.06 20.80
C LEU A 142 -1.27 -7.62 20.84
N LEU A 143 -0.75 -7.27 22.01
CA LEU A 143 0.69 -7.13 22.23
C LEU A 143 1.28 -8.45 22.74
N ASP A 144 2.39 -8.91 22.14
CA ASP A 144 3.02 -10.16 22.55
C ASP A 144 4.17 -9.93 23.57
N PRO A 145 4.03 -10.40 24.83
CA PRO A 145 5.09 -10.29 25.82
C PRO A 145 6.31 -11.21 25.60
N GLU A 146 6.28 -12.13 24.63
CA GLU A 146 7.38 -13.05 24.32
C GLU A 146 8.02 -12.80 22.94
N ASP A 147 7.39 -11.98 22.09
CA ASP A 147 8.02 -11.44 20.87
C ASP A 147 8.50 -10.01 21.14
N VAL A 148 9.70 -9.93 21.72
CA VAL A 148 10.30 -8.69 22.21
C VAL A 148 11.51 -8.31 21.38
N GLY A 149 11.49 -7.11 20.81
CA GLY A 149 12.61 -6.53 20.07
C GLY A 149 13.80 -6.16 20.97
N GLU A 150 14.94 -5.84 20.36
CA GLU A 150 16.17 -5.45 21.08
C GLU A 150 15.99 -4.17 21.94
N ASP A 151 15.00 -3.35 21.61
CA ASP A 151 14.61 -2.12 22.31
C ASP A 151 13.63 -2.34 23.47
N GLY A 152 13.20 -3.59 23.71
CA GLY A 152 12.19 -3.93 24.70
C GLY A 152 10.76 -3.66 24.26
N GLU A 153 10.55 -3.30 22.98
CA GLU A 153 9.22 -3.22 22.40
C GLU A 153 8.64 -4.61 22.19
N TRP A 154 7.33 -4.73 22.37
CA TRP A 154 6.58 -5.94 22.10
C TRP A 154 5.97 -5.80 20.71
N ALA A 155 5.99 -6.88 19.92
CA ALA A 155 5.28 -6.91 18.67
C ALA A 155 3.76 -6.74 18.90
N VAL A 156 3.09 -6.05 17.98
CA VAL A 156 1.63 -5.99 17.93
C VAL A 156 1.14 -6.93 16.85
N TYR A 157 0.13 -7.72 17.14
CA TYR A 157 -0.58 -8.54 16.18
C TYR A 157 -2.00 -8.02 16.02
N THR A 158 -2.43 -7.87 14.77
CA THR A 158 -3.83 -7.54 14.46
C THR A 158 -4.48 -8.66 13.68
N TRP A 159 -5.72 -8.97 14.01
CA TRP A 159 -6.49 -9.96 13.26
C TRP A 159 -7.92 -9.50 13.09
N ALA A 160 -8.45 -9.62 11.88
CA ALA A 160 -9.83 -9.29 11.56
C ALA A 160 -10.48 -10.41 10.77
N SER A 161 -11.71 -10.78 11.13
CA SER A 161 -12.35 -11.99 10.60
C SER A 161 -12.56 -11.99 9.09
N TRP A 162 -12.69 -10.81 8.47
CA TRP A 162 -12.90 -10.66 7.03
C TRP A 162 -11.62 -10.66 6.20
N ARG A 163 -10.43 -10.55 6.83
CA ARG A 163 -9.16 -10.64 6.10
C ARG A 163 -8.93 -12.06 5.59
N ALA A 164 -9.48 -13.07 6.26
CA ALA A 164 -9.27 -14.49 5.95
C ALA A 164 -7.78 -14.87 5.83
N GLU A 165 -6.95 -14.18 6.62
CA GLU A 165 -5.49 -14.30 6.66
C GLU A 165 -5.03 -14.47 8.12
N ALA A 166 -3.77 -14.86 8.29
CA ALA A 166 -3.10 -14.92 9.58
C ALA A 166 -3.01 -13.53 10.25
N PRO A 167 -2.79 -13.47 11.58
CA PRO A 167 -2.58 -12.19 12.27
C PRO A 167 -1.41 -11.40 11.66
N GLU A 168 -1.66 -10.13 11.33
CA GLU A 168 -0.64 -9.23 10.80
C GLU A 168 0.26 -8.72 11.93
N ARG A 169 1.57 -8.86 11.75
CA ARG A 169 2.57 -8.49 12.76
C ARG A 169 3.18 -7.11 12.50
N TYR A 170 3.15 -6.26 13.51
CA TYR A 170 3.88 -4.99 13.58
C TYR A 170 5.03 -5.08 14.59
N THR A 171 6.13 -4.42 14.28
CA THR A 171 7.34 -4.46 15.13
C THR A 171 7.11 -3.90 16.53
N ASN A 172 6.27 -2.88 16.69
CA ASN A 172 5.96 -2.24 17.96
C ASN A 172 4.64 -1.45 17.89
N PHE A 173 4.20 -0.94 19.05
CA PHE A 173 2.94 -0.19 19.16
C PHE A 173 2.94 1.14 18.37
N TYR A 174 4.11 1.79 18.21
CA TYR A 174 4.19 3.00 17.38
C TYR A 174 3.98 2.72 15.89
N GLU A 175 4.58 1.66 15.37
CA GLU A 175 4.40 1.23 13.98
C GLU A 175 2.94 0.85 13.71
N PHE A 176 2.29 0.13 14.64
CA PHE A 176 0.86 -0.12 14.59
C PHE A 176 0.04 1.18 14.53
N MET A 177 0.30 2.14 15.43
CA MET A 177 -0.44 3.41 15.44
C MET A 177 -0.20 4.25 14.18
N ARG A 178 1.00 4.21 13.59
CA ARG A 178 1.30 4.86 12.30
C ARG A 178 0.51 4.22 11.17
N ASP A 179 0.37 2.90 11.17
CA ASP A 179 -0.39 2.18 10.17
C ASP A 179 -1.90 2.42 10.30
N MET A 180 -2.43 2.47 11.53
CA MET A 180 -3.82 2.86 11.78
C MET A 180 -4.12 4.30 11.32
N PHE A 181 -3.14 5.21 11.40
CA PHE A 181 -3.26 6.55 10.84
C PHE A 181 -3.28 6.55 9.30
N ARG A 182 -2.51 5.67 8.66
CA ARG A 182 -2.56 5.44 7.19
C ARG A 182 -3.89 4.83 6.78
N GLU A 183 -4.37 3.82 7.50
CA GLU A 183 -5.67 3.19 7.26
C GLU A 183 -6.81 4.21 7.33
N PHE A 184 -6.80 5.07 8.36
CA PHE A 184 -7.75 6.19 8.45
C PHE A 184 -7.77 7.03 7.16
N HIS A 185 -6.61 7.41 6.61
CA HIS A 185 -6.54 8.16 5.36
C HIS A 185 -7.02 7.36 4.15
N SER A 186 -6.58 6.12 4.04
CA SER A 186 -6.88 5.21 2.93
C SER A 186 -8.39 4.98 2.80
N LEU A 187 -9.08 4.74 3.93
CA LEU A 187 -10.53 4.55 3.95
C LEU A 187 -11.32 5.80 3.54
N HIS A 188 -10.74 7.00 3.71
CA HIS A 188 -11.35 8.26 3.28
C HIS A 188 -10.90 8.70 1.88
N ALA A 189 -9.95 8.00 1.26
CA ALA A 189 -9.37 8.42 -0.02
C ALA A 189 -10.33 8.27 -1.22
N ARG A 190 -11.28 7.33 -1.15
CA ARG A 190 -12.33 7.14 -2.15
C ARG A 190 -13.69 7.53 -1.55
N PRO A 191 -14.02 8.83 -1.53
CA PRO A 191 -15.31 9.28 -1.03
C PRO A 191 -16.44 8.68 -1.89
N ALA A 192 -17.61 8.48 -1.30
CA ALA A 192 -18.80 8.09 -2.05
C ALA A 192 -19.07 9.08 -3.20
N ASP A 193 -19.68 8.61 -4.29
CA ASP A 193 -19.92 9.43 -5.48
C ASP A 193 -20.53 10.80 -5.14
N GLY A 194 -19.83 11.87 -5.54
CA GLY A 194 -20.25 13.25 -5.31
C GLY A 194 -19.87 13.85 -3.95
N ALA A 195 -19.24 13.10 -3.05
CA ALA A 195 -18.67 13.68 -1.82
C ALA A 195 -17.33 14.39 -2.11
N PRO A 196 -16.98 15.44 -1.33
CA PRO A 196 -15.75 16.19 -1.55
C PRO A 196 -14.52 15.31 -1.33
N VAL A 197 -13.46 15.61 -2.09
CA VAL A 197 -12.15 14.96 -1.94
C VAL A 197 -11.66 15.16 -0.51
N PHE A 198 -11.24 14.07 0.12
CA PHE A 198 -10.61 14.13 1.43
C PHE A 198 -9.23 14.78 1.31
N ALA A 199 -9.16 16.08 1.65
CA ALA A 199 -7.99 16.92 1.50
C ALA A 199 -7.66 17.65 2.82
N ASN A 200 -6.61 17.20 3.47
CA ASN A 200 -6.01 17.74 4.69
C ASN A 200 -4.49 17.95 4.52
N ASP A 201 -3.78 18.35 5.57
CA ASP A 201 -2.35 18.59 5.47
C ASP A 201 -1.55 17.31 5.15
N THR A 202 -1.90 16.15 5.73
CA THR A 202 -1.27 14.85 5.40
C THR A 202 -1.42 14.48 3.93
N THR A 203 -2.63 14.58 3.40
CA THR A 203 -2.90 14.26 2.00
C THR A 203 -2.13 15.17 1.04
N ARG A 204 -2.00 16.47 1.33
CA ARG A 204 -1.19 17.40 0.52
C ARG A 204 0.30 17.09 0.60
N GLU A 205 0.79 16.74 1.78
CA GLU A 205 2.18 16.29 1.95
C GLU A 205 2.44 15.02 1.13
N MET A 206 1.53 14.05 1.19
CA MET A 206 1.67 12.80 0.41
C MET A 206 1.52 13.03 -1.10
N ASP A 207 0.67 13.96 -1.54
CA ASP A 207 0.58 14.34 -2.96
C ASP A 207 1.89 14.97 -3.46
N ALA A 208 2.56 15.76 -2.61
CA ALA A 208 3.90 16.29 -2.92
C ALA A 208 4.96 15.18 -2.94
N VAL A 209 4.85 14.17 -2.08
CA VAL A 209 5.71 12.97 -2.11
C VAL A 209 5.51 12.19 -3.41
N VAL A 210 4.27 11.98 -3.86
CA VAL A 210 3.98 11.32 -5.16
C VAL A 210 4.61 12.10 -6.31
N GLU A 211 4.47 13.43 -6.32
CA GLU A 211 5.05 14.25 -7.37
C GLU A 211 6.58 14.20 -7.36
N GLN A 212 7.20 14.26 -6.17
CA GLN A 212 8.66 14.12 -6.06
C GLN A 212 9.12 12.73 -6.51
N ALA A 213 8.42 11.66 -6.10
CA ALA A 213 8.74 10.29 -6.49
C ALA A 213 8.65 10.09 -8.01
N ARG A 214 7.65 10.72 -8.65
CA ARG A 214 7.55 10.76 -10.11
C ARG A 214 8.80 11.37 -10.74
N LEU A 215 9.25 12.51 -10.24
CA LEU A 215 10.45 13.20 -10.75
C LEU A 215 11.72 12.38 -10.50
N ASP A 216 11.85 11.76 -9.33
CA ASP A 216 12.98 10.90 -8.99
C ASP A 216 13.03 9.67 -9.92
N ALA A 217 11.87 9.03 -10.19
CA ALA A 217 11.77 7.92 -11.13
C ALA A 217 12.17 8.30 -12.57
N LEU A 218 11.81 9.51 -13.03
CA LEU A 218 12.19 10.01 -14.34
C LEU A 218 13.68 10.37 -14.45
N ARG A 219 14.34 10.71 -13.32
CA ARG A 219 15.79 10.98 -13.27
C ARG A 219 16.65 9.72 -13.21
N GLY A 220 16.04 8.57 -12.91
CA GLY A 220 16.74 7.29 -12.76
C GLY A 220 16.77 6.75 -11.33
N ASP A 221 16.28 7.52 -10.35
CA ASP A 221 16.29 7.17 -8.92
C ASP A 221 15.04 6.35 -8.55
N TRP A 222 14.80 5.26 -9.26
CA TRP A 222 13.58 4.47 -9.16
C TRP A 222 13.42 3.74 -7.82
N GLU A 223 14.53 3.37 -7.15
CA GLU A 223 14.50 2.69 -5.84
C GLU A 223 13.88 3.60 -4.77
N ARG A 224 14.34 4.85 -4.70
CA ARG A 224 13.76 5.86 -3.82
C ARG A 224 12.32 6.19 -4.22
N ALA A 225 12.04 6.24 -5.51
CA ALA A 225 10.71 6.55 -6.01
C ALA A 225 9.69 5.47 -5.63
N VAL A 226 10.02 4.18 -5.75
CA VAL A 226 9.08 3.10 -5.41
C VAL A 226 8.76 3.08 -3.91
N GLU A 227 9.76 3.31 -3.04
CA GLU A 227 9.54 3.44 -1.59
C GLU A 227 8.59 4.59 -1.25
N ALA A 228 8.80 5.75 -1.87
CA ALA A 228 7.96 6.93 -1.67
C ALA A 228 6.52 6.75 -2.21
N LEU A 229 6.38 6.05 -3.35
CA LEU A 229 5.07 5.71 -3.92
C LEU A 229 4.34 4.69 -3.04
N ASP A 230 5.06 3.77 -2.40
CA ASP A 230 4.47 2.78 -1.49
C ASP A 230 3.99 3.41 -0.18
N GLU A 231 4.76 4.35 0.35
CA GLU A 231 4.30 5.17 1.46
C GLU A 231 3.00 5.91 1.10
N ALA A 232 2.97 6.62 -0.04
CA ALA A 232 1.79 7.36 -0.46
C ALA A 232 0.59 6.45 -0.80
N ARG A 233 0.85 5.26 -1.36
CA ARG A 233 -0.17 4.23 -1.60
C ARG A 233 -0.82 3.77 -0.30
N ALA A 234 -0.07 3.65 0.79
CA ALA A 234 -0.62 3.27 2.09
C ALA A 234 -1.60 4.32 2.65
N TYR A 235 -1.46 5.60 2.29
CA TYR A 235 -2.44 6.65 2.56
C TYR A 235 -3.59 6.72 1.53
N GLY A 236 -3.65 5.77 0.60
CA GLY A 236 -4.65 5.73 -0.47
C GLY A 236 -4.50 6.87 -1.49
N ARG A 237 -3.31 7.48 -1.63
CA ARG A 237 -3.16 8.64 -2.52
C ARG A 237 -3.42 8.27 -3.99
N PRO A 238 -4.14 9.13 -4.74
CA PRO A 238 -4.29 8.97 -6.19
C PRO A 238 -2.94 8.90 -6.88
N ARG A 239 -2.88 8.26 -8.05
CA ARG A 239 -1.68 8.12 -8.91
C ARG A 239 -0.57 7.22 -8.34
N ALA A 240 -0.42 7.10 -7.01
CA ALA A 240 0.67 6.38 -6.37
C ALA A 240 0.79 4.92 -6.85
N THR A 241 -0.31 4.17 -6.84
CA THR A 241 -0.34 2.77 -7.32
C THR A 241 -0.03 2.69 -8.82
N GLY A 242 -0.66 3.51 -9.65
CA GLY A 242 -0.47 3.47 -11.11
C GLY A 242 0.96 3.80 -11.53
N LEU A 243 1.62 4.74 -10.84
CA LEU A 243 3.04 5.07 -11.04
C LEU A 243 3.94 3.91 -10.56
N GLY A 244 3.70 3.38 -9.36
CA GLY A 244 4.52 2.30 -8.79
C GLY A 244 4.40 1.00 -9.61
N ASP A 245 3.22 0.70 -10.14
CA ASP A 245 2.95 -0.46 -10.98
C ASP A 245 3.79 -0.46 -12.28
N GLN A 246 4.10 0.71 -12.83
CA GLN A 246 4.97 0.82 -14.01
C GLN A 246 6.40 0.38 -13.70
N ILE A 247 6.92 0.78 -12.53
CA ILE A 247 8.24 0.38 -12.06
C ILE A 247 8.24 -1.14 -11.82
N ARG A 248 7.25 -1.66 -11.09
CA ARG A 248 7.10 -3.09 -10.81
C ARG A 248 6.99 -3.95 -12.06
N ARG A 249 6.25 -3.49 -13.08
CA ARG A 249 6.11 -4.21 -14.34
C ARG A 249 7.45 -4.43 -15.01
N LEU A 250 8.31 -3.40 -15.02
CA LEU A 250 9.66 -3.47 -15.58
C LEU A 250 10.61 -4.33 -14.75
N LEU A 251 10.37 -4.44 -13.44
CA LEU A 251 11.10 -5.35 -12.56
C LEU A 251 10.63 -6.81 -12.66
N GLY A 252 9.64 -7.11 -13.51
CA GLY A 252 9.08 -8.45 -13.69
C GLY A 252 8.08 -8.87 -12.61
N GLN A 253 7.63 -7.94 -11.76
CA GLN A 253 6.57 -8.20 -10.79
C GLN A 253 5.21 -7.99 -11.46
N THR A 254 4.70 -9.03 -12.12
CA THR A 254 3.55 -8.89 -13.01
C THR A 254 2.21 -9.19 -12.34
N TYR A 255 2.17 -10.16 -11.44
CA TYR A 255 0.95 -10.66 -10.80
C TYR A 255 0.23 -9.63 -9.91
N THR A 256 0.93 -8.57 -9.45
CA THR A 256 0.37 -7.49 -8.62
C THR A 256 0.10 -6.20 -9.37
N VAL A 257 0.36 -6.15 -10.68
CA VAL A 257 0.31 -4.92 -11.48
C VAL A 257 -0.99 -4.82 -12.25
N TYR A 258 -1.75 -3.75 -12.00
CA TYR A 258 -3.03 -3.49 -12.65
C TYR A 258 -3.16 -2.08 -13.22
N PHE A 259 -2.22 -1.19 -12.92
CA PHE A 259 -2.19 0.22 -13.34
C PHE A 259 -3.38 1.07 -12.85
N GLN A 260 -4.34 0.48 -12.14
CA GLN A 260 -5.54 1.13 -11.57
C GLN A 260 -6.26 1.98 -12.64
N ASP A 261 -6.61 3.23 -12.33
CA ASP A 261 -7.38 4.11 -13.19
C ASP A 261 -6.64 4.48 -14.51
N LEU A 262 -5.31 4.25 -14.59
CA LEU A 262 -4.53 4.56 -15.80
C LEU A 262 -4.85 3.62 -16.97
N VAL A 263 -5.24 2.37 -16.71
CA VAL A 263 -5.61 1.45 -17.80
C VAL A 263 -6.96 1.80 -18.41
N THR A 264 -7.81 2.48 -17.63
CA THR A 264 -9.14 2.92 -18.05
C THR A 264 -9.16 4.34 -18.64
N ASP A 265 -8.09 5.11 -18.47
CA ASP A 265 -7.96 6.46 -19.02
C ASP A 265 -7.56 6.41 -20.51
N PRO A 266 -8.37 6.96 -21.44
CA PRO A 266 -8.06 6.94 -22.88
C PRO A 266 -6.72 7.56 -23.27
N GLN A 267 -6.16 8.49 -22.47
CA GLN A 267 -4.86 9.09 -22.72
C GLN A 267 -3.72 8.08 -22.52
N TYR A 268 -3.88 7.14 -21.59
CA TYR A 268 -2.84 6.25 -21.11
C TYR A 268 -3.05 4.79 -21.53
N ALA A 269 -4.30 4.41 -21.79
CA ALA A 269 -4.70 3.07 -22.24
C ALA A 269 -3.87 2.52 -23.41
N PRO A 270 -3.48 3.30 -24.45
CA PRO A 270 -2.69 2.77 -25.56
C PRO A 270 -1.36 2.12 -25.15
N ASP A 271 -0.79 2.49 -24.00
CA ASP A 271 0.50 1.99 -23.53
C ASP A 271 0.38 0.99 -22.36
N PHE A 272 -0.62 1.15 -21.47
CA PHE A 272 -0.83 0.24 -20.33
C PHE A 272 -1.72 -0.96 -20.63
N LEU A 273 -2.74 -0.80 -21.47
CA LEU A 273 -3.67 -1.89 -21.80
C LEU A 273 -2.96 -3.09 -22.43
N PRO A 274 -2.02 -2.92 -23.40
CA PRO A 274 -1.26 -4.03 -23.94
C PRO A 274 -0.47 -4.79 -22.86
N ALA A 275 0.20 -4.06 -21.95
CA ALA A 275 1.00 -4.67 -20.89
C ALA A 275 0.15 -5.47 -19.87
N LEU A 276 -1.08 -5.01 -19.60
CA LEU A 276 -2.07 -5.70 -18.76
C LEU A 276 -2.59 -6.98 -19.45
N VAL A 277 -2.99 -6.89 -20.72
CA VAL A 277 -3.55 -8.06 -21.43
C VAL A 277 -2.49 -9.10 -21.77
N ALA A 278 -1.22 -8.71 -21.97
CA ALA A 278 -0.13 -9.65 -22.16
C ALA A 278 0.05 -10.58 -20.96
N GLU A 279 -0.01 -10.04 -19.75
CA GLU A 279 0.01 -10.84 -18.52
C GLU A 279 -1.19 -11.79 -18.44
N HIS A 280 -2.37 -11.30 -18.81
CA HIS A 280 -3.58 -12.11 -18.84
C HIS A 280 -3.50 -13.24 -19.88
N ALA A 281 -2.89 -12.99 -21.05
CA ALA A 281 -2.72 -13.98 -22.12
C ALA A 281 -1.78 -15.13 -21.71
N GLU A 282 -0.76 -14.87 -20.89
CA GLU A 282 0.14 -15.88 -20.36
C GLU A 282 -0.56 -16.86 -19.40
N HIS A 283 -1.56 -16.37 -18.66
CA HIS A 283 -2.33 -17.14 -17.67
C HIS A 283 -3.58 -17.81 -18.28
N ARG A 284 -3.36 -18.72 -19.25
CA ARG A 284 -4.40 -19.38 -20.08
C ARG A 284 -5.53 -20.15 -19.35
N TYR A 285 -5.44 -20.30 -18.02
CA TYR A 285 -6.47 -20.96 -17.20
C TYR A 285 -7.48 -19.99 -16.58
N ARG A 286 -7.25 -18.67 -16.69
CA ARG A 286 -8.20 -17.66 -16.22
C ARG A 286 -9.32 -17.50 -17.23
N ASP A 287 -10.55 -17.43 -16.73
CA ASP A 287 -11.70 -17.02 -17.53
C ASP A 287 -11.49 -15.56 -17.99
N ASP A 288 -11.74 -15.29 -19.27
CA ASP A 288 -11.61 -13.98 -19.90
C ASP A 288 -12.56 -12.93 -19.26
N SER A 289 -13.56 -13.40 -18.50
CA SER A 289 -14.40 -12.56 -17.63
C SER A 289 -13.61 -11.89 -16.49
N THR A 290 -12.44 -12.43 -16.11
CA THR A 290 -11.59 -11.85 -15.05
C THR A 290 -10.90 -10.56 -15.52
N LEU A 291 -10.73 -10.36 -16.82
CA LEU A 291 -10.22 -9.10 -17.38
C LEU A 291 -11.16 -7.91 -17.08
N MET A 292 -12.48 -8.15 -17.07
CA MET A 292 -13.48 -7.12 -16.75
C MET A 292 -13.32 -6.55 -15.34
N PHE A 293 -12.76 -7.32 -14.41
CA PHE A 293 -12.50 -6.83 -13.05
C PHE A 293 -11.45 -5.72 -13.04
N HIS A 294 -10.46 -5.79 -13.93
CA HIS A 294 -9.41 -4.80 -14.07
C HIS A 294 -9.81 -3.60 -14.93
N LEU A 295 -10.90 -3.72 -15.68
CA LEU A 295 -11.48 -2.66 -16.51
C LEU A 295 -12.74 -2.05 -15.90
N ARG A 296 -12.97 -2.21 -14.59
CA ARG A 296 -14.14 -1.60 -13.92
C ARG A 296 -14.09 -0.09 -14.10
N GLY A 297 -15.16 0.49 -14.64
CA GLY A 297 -15.27 1.92 -14.94
C GLY A 297 -14.88 2.30 -16.37
N ALA A 298 -14.36 1.36 -17.17
CA ALA A 298 -14.17 1.55 -18.60
C ALA A 298 -15.52 1.65 -19.34
N ASP A 299 -15.54 2.40 -20.45
CA ASP A 299 -16.65 2.39 -21.39
C ASP A 299 -16.62 1.13 -22.30
N GLU A 300 -17.72 0.90 -23.02
CA GLU A 300 -17.87 -0.27 -23.90
C GLU A 300 -16.81 -0.30 -25.03
N ASP A 301 -16.36 0.88 -25.48
CA ASP A 301 -15.36 1.02 -26.55
C ASP A 301 -13.97 0.56 -26.06
N LEU A 302 -13.57 0.97 -24.86
CA LEU A 302 -12.30 0.57 -24.26
C LEU A 302 -12.29 -0.91 -23.90
N VAL A 303 -13.40 -1.44 -23.39
CA VAL A 303 -13.55 -2.88 -23.14
C VAL A 303 -13.40 -3.66 -24.44
N SER A 304 -14.04 -3.21 -25.53
CA SER A 304 -13.91 -3.84 -26.84
C SER A 304 -12.47 -3.79 -27.36
N LEU A 305 -11.78 -2.67 -27.16
CA LEU A 305 -10.36 -2.52 -27.48
C LEU A 305 -9.47 -3.49 -26.69
N ALA A 306 -9.78 -3.72 -25.41
CA ALA A 306 -9.04 -4.64 -24.56
C ALA A 306 -9.11 -6.08 -25.07
N TYR A 307 -10.31 -6.55 -25.44
CA TYR A 307 -10.49 -7.89 -26.01
C TYR A 307 -9.82 -8.04 -27.38
N ALA A 308 -9.93 -7.01 -28.24
CA ALA A 308 -9.23 -7.01 -29.53
C ALA A 308 -7.70 -7.05 -29.36
N THR A 309 -7.16 -6.32 -28.38
CA THR A 309 -5.73 -6.33 -28.06
C THR A 309 -5.31 -7.68 -27.49
N LEU A 310 -6.12 -8.28 -26.61
CA LEU A 310 -5.88 -9.62 -26.06
C LEU A 310 -5.82 -10.69 -27.16
N GLU A 311 -6.72 -10.64 -28.13
CA GLU A 311 -6.72 -11.53 -29.30
C GLU A 311 -5.43 -11.35 -30.12
N GLN A 312 -5.04 -10.12 -30.43
CA GLN A 312 -3.80 -9.82 -31.15
C GLN A 312 -2.55 -10.33 -30.42
N VAL A 313 -2.51 -10.19 -29.09
CA VAL A 313 -1.38 -10.68 -28.28
C VAL A 313 -1.34 -12.20 -28.26
N ARG A 314 -2.48 -12.88 -28.12
CA ARG A 314 -2.57 -14.35 -28.18
C ARG A 314 -2.14 -14.91 -29.54
N ASP A 315 -2.47 -14.20 -30.61
CA ASP A 315 -2.09 -14.56 -31.98
C ASP A 315 -0.66 -14.14 -32.35
N GLY A 316 0.04 -13.40 -31.47
CA GLY A 316 1.37 -12.87 -31.74
C GLY A 316 1.38 -11.87 -32.90
N THR A 317 0.28 -11.15 -33.12
CA THR A 317 0.13 -10.14 -34.18
C THR A 317 0.17 -8.71 -33.65
N TYR A 318 0.10 -8.53 -32.32
CA TYR A 318 0.21 -7.21 -31.70
C TYR A 318 1.54 -6.54 -32.07
N ARG A 319 1.47 -5.27 -32.44
CA ARG A 319 2.63 -4.44 -32.80
C ARG A 319 2.61 -3.17 -32.00
N TYR A 320 3.67 -2.97 -31.22
CA TYR A 320 3.84 -1.71 -30.52
C TYR A 320 4.28 -0.60 -31.47
N THR A 321 3.66 0.56 -31.36
CA THR A 321 4.03 1.78 -32.09
C THR A 321 4.04 2.97 -31.14
N ALA A 322 5.07 3.80 -31.25
CA ALA A 322 5.16 5.08 -30.54
C ALA A 322 5.42 6.20 -31.55
N THR A 323 5.21 7.45 -31.13
CA THR A 323 5.48 8.63 -31.95
C THR A 323 6.92 9.13 -31.76
N GLY A 324 7.39 9.95 -32.70
CA GLY A 324 8.68 10.66 -32.59
C GLY A 324 9.92 9.75 -32.70
N PRO A 325 11.10 10.25 -32.28
CA PRO A 325 12.37 9.54 -32.40
C PRO A 325 12.40 8.19 -31.66
N PHE A 326 11.65 8.06 -30.57
CA PHE A 326 11.50 6.80 -29.86
C PHE A 326 10.74 5.76 -30.71
N GLY A 327 9.67 6.16 -31.39
CA GLY A 327 8.94 5.31 -32.33
C GLY A 327 9.80 4.77 -33.47
N GLU A 328 10.65 5.62 -34.06
CA GLU A 328 11.61 5.19 -35.10
C GLU A 328 12.64 4.18 -34.56
N ALA A 329 13.05 4.32 -33.29
CA ALA A 329 13.92 3.36 -32.64
C ALA A 329 13.22 2.03 -32.34
N VAL A 330 11.94 2.06 -31.92
CA VAL A 330 11.10 0.86 -31.72
C VAL A 330 11.02 0.04 -33.00
N GLU A 331 10.77 0.67 -34.15
CA GLU A 331 10.71 -0.05 -35.43
C GLU A 331 12.05 -0.69 -35.82
N ARG A 332 13.16 0.04 -35.63
CA ARG A 332 14.51 -0.51 -35.86
C ARG A 332 14.82 -1.68 -34.92
N ALA A 333 14.45 -1.56 -33.64
CA ALA A 333 14.65 -2.62 -32.65
C ALA A 333 13.84 -3.87 -33.01
N ARG A 334 12.60 -3.73 -33.49
CA ARG A 334 11.81 -4.87 -34.00
C ARG A 334 12.48 -5.55 -35.17
N GLU A 335 13.00 -4.80 -36.15
CA GLU A 335 13.73 -5.40 -37.26
C GLU A 335 15.01 -6.13 -36.84
N GLN A 336 15.72 -5.64 -35.82
CA GLN A 336 16.89 -6.30 -35.24
C GLN A 336 16.51 -7.57 -34.49
N ALA A 337 15.46 -7.51 -33.66
CA ALA A 337 14.92 -8.66 -32.94
C ALA A 337 14.44 -9.75 -33.91
N GLN A 338 13.83 -9.38 -35.04
CA GLN A 338 13.44 -10.33 -36.09
C GLN A 338 14.64 -11.05 -36.73
N ARG A 339 15.82 -10.42 -36.76
CA ARG A 339 17.08 -11.02 -37.22
C ARG A 339 17.83 -11.76 -36.10
N ALA A 340 17.17 -12.00 -34.95
CA ALA A 340 17.71 -12.62 -33.75
C ALA A 340 18.89 -11.87 -33.10
N ASP A 341 18.96 -10.55 -33.28
CA ASP A 341 19.94 -9.68 -32.63
C ASP A 341 19.33 -8.93 -31.44
N SER A 342 19.09 -9.68 -30.35
CA SER A 342 18.43 -9.17 -29.14
C SER A 342 19.25 -8.09 -28.42
N ASP A 343 20.58 -8.12 -28.50
CA ASP A 343 21.43 -7.12 -27.86
C ASP A 343 21.45 -5.81 -28.66
N ALA A 344 21.50 -5.86 -29.99
CA ALA A 344 21.37 -4.64 -30.79
C ALA A 344 19.97 -4.02 -30.67
N ALA A 345 18.93 -4.85 -30.64
CA ALA A 345 17.56 -4.40 -30.42
C ALA A 345 17.42 -3.67 -29.08
N TRP A 346 17.95 -4.26 -28.00
CA TRP A 346 17.96 -3.64 -26.68
C TRP A 346 18.73 -2.31 -26.65
N ASN A 347 19.95 -2.28 -27.18
CA ASN A 347 20.76 -1.07 -27.22
C ASN A 347 20.07 0.06 -27.99
N THR A 348 19.38 -0.27 -29.09
CA THR A 348 18.61 0.71 -29.87
C THR A 348 17.47 1.33 -29.07
N LEU A 349 16.71 0.53 -28.29
CA LEU A 349 15.67 1.05 -27.40
C LEU A 349 16.27 1.89 -26.27
N ARG A 350 17.33 1.37 -25.63
CA ARG A 350 18.03 2.00 -24.52
C ARG A 350 18.55 3.40 -24.89
N ASP A 351 19.20 3.53 -26.04
CA ASP A 351 19.77 4.80 -26.52
C ASP A 351 18.70 5.82 -26.96
N ALA A 352 17.50 5.34 -27.31
CA ALA A 352 16.39 6.20 -27.71
C ALA A 352 15.53 6.67 -26.53
N LEU A 353 15.59 6.00 -25.38
CA LEU A 353 14.78 6.31 -24.20
C LEU A 353 14.92 7.76 -23.69
N PRO A 354 16.09 8.43 -23.72
CA PRO A 354 16.18 9.85 -23.34
C PRO A 354 15.39 10.80 -24.25
N GLN A 355 14.96 10.34 -25.43
CA GLN A 355 14.13 11.08 -26.38
C GLN A 355 12.66 10.66 -26.34
N TRP A 356 12.31 9.71 -25.47
CA TRP A 356 10.93 9.33 -25.23
C TRP A 356 10.19 10.43 -24.47
N GLU A 357 8.96 10.67 -24.89
CA GLU A 357 8.07 11.67 -24.29
C GLU A 357 6.90 10.96 -23.62
N PRO A 358 6.62 11.26 -22.33
CA PRO A 358 5.49 10.67 -21.64
C PRO A 358 4.18 11.19 -22.22
N LEU A 359 3.15 10.32 -22.23
CA LEU A 359 1.79 10.68 -22.69
C LEU A 359 1.11 11.69 -21.75
N GLY A 360 1.60 11.80 -20.52
CA GLY A 360 1.09 12.71 -19.50
C GLY A 360 1.88 12.55 -18.19
N PRO A 361 1.48 13.27 -17.13
CA PRO A 361 2.15 13.22 -15.83
C PRO A 361 2.11 11.82 -15.18
N ASP A 362 1.23 10.92 -15.58
CA ASP A 362 1.15 9.59 -14.97
C ASP A 362 1.83 8.49 -15.79
N HIS A 363 2.68 8.89 -16.74
CA HIS A 363 3.43 7.97 -17.58
C HIS A 363 4.93 8.08 -17.27
N LEU A 364 5.48 7.06 -16.62
CA LEU A 364 6.88 6.99 -16.17
C LEU A 364 7.79 6.24 -17.14
N ALA A 365 7.28 5.26 -17.88
CA ALA A 365 8.04 4.50 -18.84
C ALA A 365 7.13 3.90 -19.91
N PRO A 366 7.62 3.75 -21.15
CA PRO A 366 6.87 3.06 -22.19
C PRO A 366 6.78 1.57 -21.82
N LEU A 367 5.56 1.04 -21.76
CA LEU A 367 5.23 -0.34 -21.41
C LEU A 367 4.52 -1.10 -22.54
N GLY A 368 3.96 -0.41 -23.54
CA GLY A 368 3.20 -1.09 -24.60
C GLY A 368 4.04 -2.12 -25.39
N TRP A 369 5.36 -1.91 -25.48
CA TRP A 369 6.28 -2.85 -26.14
C TRP A 369 6.40 -4.21 -25.44
N VAL A 370 6.04 -4.31 -24.16
CA VAL A 370 6.05 -5.58 -23.41
C VAL A 370 5.02 -6.57 -23.94
N ALA A 371 4.02 -6.11 -24.69
CA ALA A 371 3.06 -6.97 -25.37
C ALA A 371 3.49 -7.35 -26.80
N ASP A 372 4.52 -6.70 -27.36
CA ASP A 372 4.99 -7.01 -28.71
C ASP A 372 5.81 -8.30 -28.70
N PRO A 373 5.46 -9.33 -29.49
CA PRO A 373 6.11 -10.64 -29.45
C PRO A 373 7.59 -10.61 -29.85
N LEU A 374 8.05 -9.58 -30.57
CA LEU A 374 9.47 -9.42 -30.92
C LEU A 374 10.25 -8.66 -29.85
N LEU A 375 9.59 -7.75 -29.12
CA LEU A 375 10.25 -6.90 -28.13
C LEU A 375 10.11 -7.43 -26.70
N CYS A 376 9.02 -8.11 -26.36
CA CYS A 376 8.78 -8.72 -25.06
C CYS A 376 9.96 -9.57 -24.57
N PRO A 377 10.59 -10.44 -25.39
CA PRO A 377 11.76 -11.22 -24.96
C PRO A 377 12.98 -10.38 -24.59
N LEU A 378 13.00 -9.09 -24.93
CA LEU A 378 14.07 -8.18 -24.54
C LEU A 378 13.99 -7.77 -23.07
N LEU A 379 12.81 -7.86 -22.44
CA LEU A 379 12.63 -7.50 -21.03
C LEU A 379 13.19 -8.60 -20.13
N THR A 380 14.33 -8.32 -19.50
CA THR A 380 14.84 -9.11 -18.37
C THR A 380 14.88 -8.24 -17.11
N PRO A 381 14.93 -8.82 -15.90
CA PRO A 381 15.05 -8.03 -14.66
C PRO A 381 16.25 -7.07 -14.65
N GLU A 382 17.36 -7.42 -15.29
CA GLU A 382 18.56 -6.57 -15.40
C GLU A 382 18.30 -5.39 -16.33
N ARG A 383 17.70 -5.66 -17.50
CA ARG A 383 17.35 -4.65 -18.51
C ARG A 383 16.23 -3.72 -18.04
N GLY A 384 15.29 -4.23 -17.25
CA GLY A 384 14.26 -3.44 -16.58
C GLY A 384 14.86 -2.42 -15.60
N ARG A 385 15.80 -2.86 -14.74
CA ARG A 385 16.54 -1.97 -13.85
C ARG A 385 17.36 -0.93 -14.61
N GLU A 386 18.04 -1.36 -15.69
CA GLU A 386 18.80 -0.46 -16.56
C GLU A 386 17.91 0.63 -17.17
N LEU A 387 16.74 0.27 -17.72
CA LEU A 387 15.76 1.20 -18.28
C LEU A 387 15.29 2.21 -17.23
N LEU A 388 14.96 1.72 -16.03
CA LEU A 388 14.49 2.55 -14.92
C LEU A 388 15.56 3.53 -14.43
N SER A 389 16.85 3.18 -14.53
CA SER A 389 17.98 4.02 -14.15
C SER A 389 18.38 5.05 -15.21
N ILE A 390 17.79 5.02 -16.40
CA ILE A 390 18.05 6.02 -17.45
C ILE A 390 17.11 7.21 -17.28
N ALA A 391 17.71 8.39 -17.21
CA ALA A 391 16.99 9.66 -17.22
C ALA A 391 16.17 9.82 -18.51
N ARG A 392 14.88 10.11 -18.37
CA ARG A 392 13.89 10.11 -19.46
C ARG A 392 12.77 11.10 -19.18
N GLY A 393 11.95 11.37 -20.20
CA GLY A 393 10.89 12.37 -20.14
C GLY A 393 11.48 13.77 -20.00
N ARG A 394 11.76 14.42 -21.14
CA ARG A 394 12.25 15.79 -21.17
C ARG A 394 11.32 16.70 -20.36
N GLU A 395 11.76 17.14 -19.18
CA GLU A 395 11.19 18.33 -18.56
C GLU A 395 11.41 19.47 -19.56
N ASN A 396 10.35 20.07 -20.08
CA ASN A 396 10.47 21.34 -20.80
C ASN A 396 11.25 22.29 -19.87
N ARG A 397 12.44 22.70 -20.32
CA ARG A 397 13.21 23.79 -19.72
C ARG A 397 12.40 25.08 -19.68
#